data_AF-A0A953UD47-F1
#
_entry.id   AF-A0A953UD47-F1
#
_cell.length_a   1.000
_cell.length_b   1.000
_cell.length_c   1.000
_cell.angle_alpha   90.00
_cell.angle_beta   90.00
_cell.angle_gamma   90.00
#
_symmetry.space_group_name_H-M   'P 1'
#
loop_
_entity.id
_entity.type
_entity.pdbx_description
1 polymer ?
#
loop_
_entity_poly.entity_id
_entity_poly.type
_entity_poly.pdbx_seq_one_letter_code
_entity_poly.pdbx_strand_id
1 'polypeptide(L)'
;MKKLIGTLLLAGSSLFAGPRVFVGVGVGIPVAPPPPPVYYATPAPGLGYTWVNGYYYYVGPRRVWRAGYWAAPRHYYGRPYVRGYRR
;
A
#
# COMPACT_ATOMS: atom_id res chain seq x y z
N MET A 1 -18.76 11.60 57.25
CA MET A 1 -19.27 12.46 56.15
C MET A 1 -18.20 12.81 55.11
N LYS A 2 -17.02 13.35 55.50
CA LYS A 2 -15.91 13.70 54.58
C LYS A 2 -15.42 12.56 53.66
N LYS A 3 -15.45 11.32 54.14
CA LYS A 3 -15.04 10.13 53.35
C LYS A 3 -15.98 9.80 52.19
N LEU A 4 -17.30 10.03 52.35
CA LEU A 4 -18.30 9.76 51.30
C LEU A 4 -18.19 10.75 50.14
N ILE A 5 -17.90 12.01 50.45
CA ILE A 5 -17.70 13.06 49.44
C ILE A 5 -16.47 12.71 48.59
N GLY A 6 -15.38 12.23 49.22
CA GLY A 6 -14.17 11.80 48.52
C GLY A 6 -14.41 10.65 47.54
N THR A 7 -15.15 9.61 47.94
CA THR A 7 -15.48 8.48 47.05
C THR A 7 -16.43 8.87 45.92
N LEU A 8 -17.39 9.76 46.18
CA LEU A 8 -18.33 10.25 45.17
C LEU A 8 -17.61 11.08 44.09
N LEU A 9 -16.67 11.94 44.49
CA LEU A 9 -15.83 12.71 43.58
C LEU A 9 -14.93 11.83 42.71
N LEU A 10 -14.34 10.78 43.31
CA LEU A 10 -13.50 9.84 42.58
C LEU A 10 -14.32 9.06 41.55
N ALA A 11 -15.49 8.55 41.93
CA ALA A 11 -16.39 7.84 41.03
C ALA A 11 -16.93 8.73 39.89
N GLY A 12 -17.23 10.00 40.18
CA GLY A 12 -17.68 10.96 39.17
C GLY A 12 -16.57 11.37 38.18
N SER A 13 -15.30 11.38 38.61
CA SER A 13 -14.18 11.78 37.75
C SER A 13 -13.92 10.81 36.59
N SER A 14 -14.24 9.52 36.75
CA SER A 14 -14.08 8.49 35.72
C SER A 14 -15.01 8.68 34.50
N LEU A 15 -16.10 9.44 34.65
CA LEU A 15 -17.05 9.72 33.57
C LEU A 15 -16.47 10.66 32.51
N PHE A 16 -15.42 11.40 32.83
CA PHE A 16 -14.73 12.32 31.90
C PHE A 16 -13.61 11.63 31.09
N ALA A 17 -13.32 10.35 31.38
CA ALA A 17 -12.37 9.52 30.64
C ALA A 17 -13.04 8.73 29.50
N GLY A 18 -13.97 9.36 28.79
CA GLY A 18 -14.63 8.76 27.63
C GLY A 18 -13.64 8.44 26.50
N PRO A 19 -13.98 7.48 25.60
CA PRO A 19 -13.12 7.11 24.48
C PRO A 19 -12.86 8.32 23.59
N ARG A 20 -11.57 8.63 23.39
CA ARG A 20 -11.15 9.73 22.51
C ARG A 20 -10.91 9.18 21.11
N VAL A 21 -11.68 9.66 20.14
CA VAL A 21 -11.50 9.30 18.73
C VAL A 21 -10.81 10.46 18.03
N PHE A 22 -9.63 10.19 17.45
CA PHE A 22 -8.88 11.16 16.66
C PHE A 22 -9.13 10.88 15.18
N VAL A 23 -9.59 11.89 14.44
CA VAL A 23 -9.74 11.83 12.98
C VAL A 23 -8.76 12.84 12.39
N GLY A 24 -7.71 12.33 11.74
CA GLY A 24 -6.74 13.15 11.01
C GLY A 24 -7.15 13.25 9.55
N VAL A 25 -7.32 14.47 9.04
CA VAL A 25 -7.49 14.72 7.59
C VAL A 25 -6.16 15.23 7.05
N GLY A 26 -5.45 14.37 6.33
CA GLY A 26 -4.23 14.75 5.63
C GLY A 26 -4.57 15.43 4.30
N VAL A 27 -4.34 16.74 4.20
CA VAL A 27 -4.41 17.47 2.93
C VAL A 27 -3.02 17.41 2.29
N GLY A 28 -2.82 16.41 1.44
CA GLY A 28 -1.64 16.36 0.57
C GLY A 28 -1.99 16.93 -0.80
N ILE A 29 -1.15 17.80 -1.34
CA ILE A 29 -1.20 18.11 -2.78
C ILE A 29 -0.76 16.83 -3.50
N PRO A 30 -1.58 16.24 -4.39
CA PRO A 30 -1.12 15.14 -5.22
C PRO A 30 -0.03 15.67 -6.15
N VAL A 31 1.23 15.50 -5.74
CA VAL A 31 2.38 15.76 -6.60
C VAL A 31 2.34 14.70 -7.69
N ALA A 32 2.03 15.13 -8.91
CA ALA A 32 2.10 14.27 -10.07
C ALA A 32 3.52 13.68 -10.15
N PRO A 33 3.65 12.36 -10.34
CA PRO A 33 4.97 11.78 -10.56
C PRO A 33 5.63 12.46 -11.78
N PRO A 34 6.96 12.71 -11.74
CA PRO A 34 7.65 13.33 -12.87
C PRO A 34 7.41 12.53 -14.17
N PRO A 35 7.43 13.18 -15.33
CA PRO A 35 7.21 12.49 -16.60
C PRO A 35 8.13 11.28 -16.73
N PRO A 36 7.63 10.13 -17.22
CA PRO A 36 8.47 9.02 -17.63
C PRO A 36 9.66 9.51 -18.46
N PRO A 37 10.90 9.15 -18.11
CA PRO A 37 12.00 9.32 -19.04
C PRO A 37 11.66 8.54 -20.32
N VAL A 38 11.81 9.18 -21.47
CA VAL A 38 11.61 8.52 -22.76
C VAL A 38 12.75 7.53 -22.94
N TYR A 39 12.47 6.24 -22.77
CA TYR A 39 13.43 5.18 -23.05
C TYR A 39 13.23 4.69 -24.48
N TYR A 40 14.25 4.86 -25.33
CA TYR A 40 14.31 4.15 -26.59
C TYR A 40 14.56 2.67 -26.28
N ALA A 41 13.64 1.79 -26.71
CA ALA A 41 13.83 0.36 -26.57
C ALA A 41 15.09 -0.04 -27.37
N THR A 42 16.11 -0.54 -26.67
CA THR A 42 17.25 -1.19 -27.34
C THR A 42 16.77 -2.41 -28.13
N PRO A 43 17.49 -2.89 -29.15
CA PRO A 43 17.09 -4.10 -29.87
C PRO A 43 16.77 -5.26 -28.91
N ALA A 44 15.72 -6.04 -29.23
CA ALA A 44 15.29 -7.15 -28.40
C ALA A 44 16.45 -8.14 -28.18
N PRO A 45 16.70 -8.62 -26.94
CA PRO A 45 17.79 -9.55 -26.64
C PRO A 45 17.69 -10.89 -27.36
N GLY A 46 16.50 -11.28 -27.82
CA GLY A 46 16.25 -12.53 -28.53
C GLY A 46 14.76 -12.75 -28.84
N LEU A 47 14.45 -13.89 -29.45
CA LEU A 47 13.08 -14.27 -29.78
C LEU A 47 12.22 -14.44 -28.52
N GLY A 48 10.99 -13.92 -28.56
CA GLY A 48 10.00 -14.04 -27.49
C GLY A 48 10.17 -13.07 -26.31
N TYR A 49 11.13 -12.14 -26.38
CA TYR A 49 11.20 -11.03 -25.43
C TYR A 49 10.15 -9.97 -25.78
N THR A 50 9.47 -9.45 -24.76
CA THR A 50 8.47 -8.38 -24.91
C THR A 50 8.92 -7.13 -24.17
N TRP A 51 8.87 -5.97 -24.82
CA TRP A 51 9.19 -4.70 -24.17
C TRP A 51 8.10 -4.34 -23.16
N VAL A 52 8.53 -4.06 -21.93
CA VAL A 52 7.66 -3.53 -20.86
C VAL A 52 8.03 -2.06 -20.67
N ASN A 53 7.06 -1.18 -20.94
CA ASN A 53 7.23 0.25 -20.70
C ASN A 53 7.53 0.53 -19.22
N GLY A 54 8.29 1.59 -18.96
CA GLY A 54 8.53 2.04 -17.58
C GLY A 54 7.22 2.44 -16.91
N TYR A 55 7.13 2.20 -15.61
CA TYR A 55 5.92 2.45 -14.83
C TYR A 55 6.25 2.87 -13.39
N TYR A 56 5.34 3.62 -12.79
CA TYR A 56 5.38 3.90 -11.36
C TYR A 56 4.80 2.73 -10.57
N TYR A 57 5.51 2.32 -9.52
CA TYR A 57 5.05 1.32 -8.57
C TYR A 57 5.17 1.83 -7.14
N TYR A 58 4.38 1.25 -6.24
CA TYR A 58 4.41 1.63 -4.83
C TYR A 58 5.44 0.81 -4.05
N VAL A 59 6.26 1.50 -3.26
CA VAL A 59 7.12 0.91 -2.22
C VAL A 59 6.68 1.54 -0.89
N GLY A 60 5.78 0.85 -0.19
CA GLY A 60 5.05 1.41 0.95
C GLY A 60 4.28 2.68 0.53
N PRO A 61 4.48 3.84 1.21
CA PRO A 61 3.77 5.08 0.87
C PRO A 61 4.38 5.85 -0.31
N ARG A 62 5.50 5.41 -0.89
CA ARG A 62 6.23 6.14 -1.94
C ARG A 62 5.94 5.57 -3.32
N ARG A 63 5.76 6.44 -4.32
CA ARG A 63 5.77 6.07 -5.75
C ARG A 63 7.20 6.10 -6.27
N VAL A 64 7.69 4.98 -6.78
CA VAL A 64 9.04 4.82 -7.34
C VAL A 64 8.91 4.52 -8.83
N TRP A 65 9.74 5.17 -9.64
CA TRP A 65 9.82 4.91 -11.07
C TRP A 65 10.60 3.62 -11.33
N ARG A 66 10.03 2.71 -12.14
CA ARG A 66 10.75 1.57 -12.70
C ARG A 66 11.01 1.82 -14.18
N ALA A 67 12.28 1.76 -14.58
CA ALA A 67 12.67 1.87 -15.99
C ALA A 67 12.08 0.73 -16.83
N GLY A 68 11.84 1.02 -18.12
CA GLY A 68 11.39 0.01 -19.08
C GLY A 68 12.45 -1.07 -19.29
N TYR A 69 12.01 -2.29 -19.58
CA TYR A 69 12.91 -3.44 -19.72
C TYR A 69 12.33 -4.51 -20.65
N TRP A 70 13.21 -5.35 -21.18
CA TRP A 70 12.84 -6.53 -21.94
C TRP A 70 12.42 -7.67 -20.99
N ALA A 71 11.16 -8.07 -21.03
CA ALA A 71 10.67 -9.22 -20.30
C ALA A 71 10.95 -10.51 -21.08
N ALA A 72 11.62 -11.45 -20.44
CA ALA A 72 11.88 -12.77 -21.01
C ALA A 72 10.58 -13.55 -21.25
N PRO A 73 10.56 -14.49 -22.21
CA PRO A 73 9.41 -15.37 -22.43
C PRO A 73 9.04 -16.08 -21.13
N ARG A 74 7.78 -15.95 -20.70
CA ARG A 74 7.26 -16.72 -19.56
C ARG A 74 7.07 -18.16 -20.01
N HIS A 75 7.94 -19.07 -19.58
CA HIS A 75 7.66 -20.49 -19.65
C HIS A 75 6.52 -20.82 -18.68
N TYR A 76 5.32 -20.99 -19.22
CA TYR A 76 4.16 -21.43 -18.44
C TYR A 76 4.32 -22.92 -18.11
N TYR A 77 5.00 -23.21 -17.00
CA TYR A 77 4.87 -24.52 -16.35
C TYR A 77 3.52 -24.54 -15.64
N GLY A 78 2.47 -24.91 -16.38
CA GLY A 78 1.12 -25.04 -15.85
C GLY A 78 1.10 -26.02 -14.68
N ARG A 79 1.09 -25.50 -13.46
CA ARG A 79 0.61 -26.27 -12.31
C ARG A 79 -0.92 -26.33 -12.44
N PRO A 80 -1.54 -27.50 -12.69
CA PRO A 80 -2.98 -27.58 -12.66
C PRO A 80 -3.45 -27.18 -11.26
N TYR A 81 -4.29 -26.15 -11.20
CA TYR A 81 -4.95 -25.71 -9.98
C TYR A 81 -5.93 -26.82 -9.56
N VAL A 82 -5.49 -27.75 -8.70
CA VAL A 82 -6.38 -28.74 -8.11
C VAL A 82 -7.22 -28.03 -7.06
N ARG A 83 -8.41 -27.57 -7.47
CA ARG A 83 -9.45 -27.04 -6.57
C ARG A 83 -10.04 -28.19 -5.77
N GLY A 84 -9.36 -28.57 -4.69
CA GLY A 84 -9.89 -29.49 -3.68
C GLY A 84 -10.96 -28.78 -2.86
N TYR A 85 -12.23 -29.08 -3.12
CA TYR A 85 -13.34 -28.72 -2.25
C TYR A 85 -13.20 -29.47 -0.92
N ARG A 86 -13.06 -28.74 0.19
CA ARG A 86 -13.23 -29.27 1.54
C ARG A 86 -14.71 -29.05 1.93
N ARG A 87 -15.44 -30.15 2.13
CA ARG A 87 -16.64 -30.15 2.97
C ARG A 87 -16.22 -30.32 4.42
#